data_AF-A0A1J5NXM7-F1
#
_entry.id   AF-A0A1J5NXM7-F1
#
_cell.length_a   1.000
_cell.length_b   1.000
_cell.length_c   1.000
_cell.angle_alpha   90.00
_cell.angle_beta   90.00
_cell.angle_gamma   90.00
#
_symmetry.space_group_name_H-M   'P 1'
#
loop_
_entity.id
_entity.type
_entity.pdbx_description
1 polymer ?
#
loop_
_entity_poly.entity_id
_entity_poly.type
_entity_poly.pdbx_seq_one_letter_code
_entity_poly.pdbx_strand_id
1 'polypeptide(L)' 'MVSGLFLLLEDQFGVGDEITANDIQGTVESVGLRVTTLRDEAGVLWYVRNGDIVKVGNSSQPK' A
#
# COMPACT_ATOMS: atom_id res chain seq x y z
N MET A 1 0.57 3.44 21.12
CA MET A 1 0.05 4.45 20.18
C MET A 1 1.22 5.02 19.39
N VAL A 2 1.00 5.34 18.11
CA VAL A 2 2.00 5.70 17.05
C VAL A 2 2.57 4.49 16.29
N SER A 3 1.72 3.73 15.61
CA SER A 3 2.14 2.80 14.52
C SER A 3 1.83 3.35 13.12
N GLY A 4 1.03 4.42 13.02
CA GLY A 4 0.64 5.01 11.72
C GLY A 4 1.70 5.90 11.05
N LEU A 5 2.83 6.18 11.71
CA LEU A 5 3.88 7.07 11.19
C LEU A 5 5.08 6.30 10.60
N PHE A 6 5.22 4.99 10.86
CA PHE A 6 6.43 4.25 10.49
C PHE A 6 6.45 3.66 9.07
N LEU A 7 5.29 3.47 8.43
CA LEU A 7 5.23 2.87 7.08
C LEU A 7 5.80 3.77 5.96
N LEU A 8 5.86 5.09 6.17
CA LEU A 8 6.46 6.03 5.21
C LEU A 8 8.00 6.07 5.27
N LEU A 9 8.62 5.40 6.25
CA LEU A 9 10.05 5.56 6.56
C LEU A 9 10.92 4.36 6.16
N GLU A 10 10.35 3.25 5.67
CA GLU A 10 11.13 2.03 5.34
C GLU A 10 11.13 1.61 3.86
N ASP A 11 10.65 2.44 2.92
CA ASP A 11 10.73 2.16 1.46
C ASP A 11 10.16 0.77 1.04
N GLN A 12 9.15 0.26 1.76
CA GLN A 12 8.61 -1.09 1.51
C GLN A 12 7.82 -1.20 0.19
N PHE A 13 7.27 -0.08 -0.30
CA PHE A 13 6.60 0.02 -1.59
C PHE A 13 6.44 1.48 -2.03
N GLY A 14 6.44 1.70 -3.34
CA GLY A 14 6.26 3.00 -3.98
C GLY A 14 5.03 3.08 -4.86
N VAL A 15 4.77 4.28 -5.39
CA VAL A 15 3.77 4.47 -6.45
C VAL A 15 4.20 3.69 -7.69
N GLY A 16 3.28 2.91 -8.26
CA GLY A 16 3.52 2.03 -9.39
C GLY A 16 3.84 0.59 -9.01
N ASP A 17 4.10 0.29 -7.73
CA ASP A 17 4.29 -1.08 -7.28
C ASP A 17 2.93 -1.81 -7.22
N GLU A 18 2.93 -3.06 -7.63
CA GLU A 18 1.83 -3.97 -7.33
C GLU A 18 2.04 -4.58 -5.95
N ILE A 19 1.13 -4.25 -5.05
CA ILE A 19 1.17 -4.73 -3.67
C ILE A 19 -0.12 -5.45 -3.32
N THR A 20 0.01 -6.36 -2.36
CA THR A 20 -1.12 -6.91 -1.63
C THR A 20 -1.14 -6.30 -0.24
N ALA A 21 -2.19 -5.53 0.07
CA ALA A 21 -2.43 -4.96 1.38
C ALA A 21 -3.74 -5.53 1.94
N ASN A 22 -3.65 -6.25 3.06
CA ASN A 22 -4.76 -7.04 3.61
C ASN A 22 -5.28 -8.04 2.55
N ASP A 23 -6.56 -7.96 2.17
CA ASP A 23 -7.20 -8.81 1.15
C ASP A 23 -7.32 -8.12 -0.23
N ILE A 24 -6.66 -6.96 -0.41
CA ILE A 24 -6.71 -6.17 -1.63
C ILE A 24 -5.37 -6.29 -2.35
N GLN A 25 -5.40 -6.76 -3.60
CA GLN A 25 -4.25 -6.75 -4.49
C GLN A 25 -4.45 -5.71 -5.59
N GLY A 26 -3.44 -4.87 -5.81
CA GLY A 26 -3.50 -3.85 -6.85
C GLY A 26 -2.26 -2.99 -6.92
N THR A 27 -2.25 -2.10 -7.91
CA THR A 27 -1.18 -1.15 -8.12
C THR A 27 -1.36 0.08 -7.24
N VAL A 28 -0.28 0.50 -6.58
CA VAL A 28 -0.25 1.75 -5.81
C VAL A 28 -0.35 2.94 -6.75
N GLU A 29 -1.43 3.72 -6.63
CA GLU A 29 -1.56 4.96 -7.39
C GLU A 29 -1.06 6.18 -6.62
N SER A 30 -1.23 6.18 -5.29
CA SER A 30 -0.77 7.29 -4.45
C SER A 30 -0.51 6.83 -3.03
N VAL A 31 0.50 7.43 -2.41
CA VAL A 31 0.84 7.21 -1.00
C VAL A 31 0.74 8.55 -0.30
N GLY A 32 -0.25 8.69 0.58
CA GLY A 32 -0.43 9.86 1.44
C GLY A 32 0.04 9.62 2.86
N LEU A 33 0.01 10.67 3.69
CA LEU A 33 0.42 10.59 5.09
C LEU A 33 -0.41 9.62 5.94
N ARG A 34 -1.67 9.40 5.56
CA ARG A 34 -2.64 8.57 6.31
C ARG A 34 -3.31 7.48 5.50
N VAL A 35 -3.32 7.63 4.18
CA VAL A 35 -4.07 6.77 3.26
C VAL A 35 -3.20 6.49 2.05
N THR A 36 -3.19 5.23 1.63
CA THR A 36 -2.63 4.76 0.36
C THR A 36 -3.79 4.35 -0.54
N THR A 37 -3.70 4.65 -1.83
CA THR A 37 -4.71 4.24 -2.81
C THR A 37 -4.19 3.13 -3.70
N LEU A 38 -4.99 2.07 -3.84
CA LEU A 38 -4.70 0.92 -4.69
C LEU A 38 -5.74 0.82 -5.80
N ARG A 39 -5.30 0.52 -7.02
CA ARG A 39 -6.20 0.15 -8.12
C ARG A 39 -6.07 -1.33 -8.43
N ASP A 40 -7.17 -2.05 -8.34
CA ASP A 40 -7.21 -3.47 -8.69
C ASP A 40 -7.37 -3.69 -10.21
N GLU A 41 -7.27 -4.95 -10.65
CA GLU A 41 -7.43 -5.33 -12.06
C GLU A 41 -8.83 -5.06 -12.61
N ALA A 42 -9.85 -4.98 -11.75
CA ALA A 42 -11.21 -4.61 -12.14
C ALA A 42 -11.38 -3.08 -12.29
N GLY A 43 -10.34 -2.29 -11.99
CA GLY A 43 -10.34 -0.83 -12.05
C GLY A 43 -10.94 -0.13 -10.83
N VAL A 44 -11.23 -0.87 -9.75
CA VAL A 44 -11.76 -0.27 -8.52
C VAL A 44 -10.64 0.44 -7.78
N LEU A 45 -10.91 1.68 -7.34
CA LEU A 45 -9.99 2.47 -6.53
C LEU A 45 -10.29 2.28 -5.05
N TRP A 46 -9.35 1.67 -4.35
CA TRP A 46 -9.42 1.36 -2.93
C TRP A 46 -8.65 2.39 -2.11
N TYR A 47 -9.24 2.85 -1.01
CA TYR A 47 -8.61 3.77 -0.06
C TYR A 47 -8.27 3.01 1.22
N VAL A 48 -6.98 2.75 1.43
CA VAL A 48 -6.49 1.96 2.57
C VAL A 48 -5.81 2.88 3.56
N ARG A 49 -6.27 2.89 4.82
CA ARG A 49 -5.60 3.67 5.86
C ARG A 49 -4.26 3.02 6.19
N ASN A 50 -3.19 3.80 6.25
CA ASN A 50 -1.84 3.30 6.52
C ASN A 50 -1.76 2.55 7.85
N GLY A 51 -2.54 2.96 8.85
CA GLY A 51 -2.61 2.28 10.15
C GLY A 51 -3.33 0.92 10.13
N ASP A 52 -4.11 0.63 9.10
CA ASP A 52 -4.80 -0.65 8.90
C ASP A 52 -3.97 -1.62 8.04
N ILE A 53 -2.82 -1.17 7.50
CA ILE A 53 -1.87 -2.02 6.77
C ILE A 53 -0.98 -2.71 7.80
N VAL A 54 -1.39 -3.93 8.19
CA VAL A 54 -0.62 -4.75 9.16
C VAL A 54 0.48 -5.54 8.46
N LYS A 55 0.26 -5.92 7.20
CA LYS A 55 1.21 -6.66 6.37
C LYS A 55 1.06 -6.21 4.92
N VAL A 56 2.19 -6.10 4.23
CA VAL A 56 2.24 -5.85 2.79
C VAL A 56 3.08 -6.94 2.12
N GLY A 57 2.65 -7.40 0.95
CA GLY A 57 3.51 -8.13 0.01
C GLY A 57 3.75 -7.25 -1.20
N ASN A 58 5.01 -6.92 -1.49
CA ASN A 58 5.39 -6.19 -2.70
C ASN A 58 5.80 -7.22 -3.77
N SER A 59 4.99 -7.34 -4.82
CA SER A 59 5.23 -8.28 -5.93
C SER A 59 6.15 -7.69 -7.00
N SER A 60 6.37 -6.37 -6.97
CA SER A 60 7.18 -5.64 -7.96
C SER A 60 8.66 -5.53 -7.56
N GLN A 61 9.00 -5.74 -6.29
CA GLN A 61 10.38 -5.64 -5.84
C GLN A 61 11.16 -6.92 -6.19
N PRO A 62 12.28 -6.83 -6.94
CA PRO A 62 13.13 -7.98 -7.21
C PRO A 62 13.82 -8.46 -5.93
N LYS A 63 14.06 -9.77 -5.88
CA LYS A 63 14.60 -10.51 -4.73
C LYS A 63 16.01 -10.10 -4.32
#